data_AF-T1QDN0-F1
#
_entry.id   AF-T1QDN0-F1
#
_cell.length_a   1.000
_cell.length_b   1.000
_cell.length_c   1.000
_cell.angle_alpha   90.00
_cell.angle_beta   90.00
_cell.angle_gamma   90.00
#
_symmetry.space_group_name_H-M   'P 1'
#
loop_
_entity.id
_entity.type
_entity.pdbx_description
1 polymer ?
#
loop_
_entity_poly.entity_id
_entity_poly.type
_entity_poly.pdbx_seq_one_letter_code
_entity_poly.pdbx_strand_id
1 'polypeptide(L)'
;IRDYDPELNKGNVLARMLEHKEAIISHLSWVSLFLGFHTLGLYVHNDVMQAFGTPEKQILIEPVFAQWIQAAHGKSLYGFDLLLSSSTSVAASASQSLWLPGWLDAINNSQNSLFLTIGPGDFLVHHAIALGLHTTTLILVKGALDARGSKLMPDKKDFGYSFPC
;
A
#
# COMPACT_ATOMS: atom_id res chain seq x y z
N ILE A 1 -1.91 21.07 -17.90
CA ILE A 1 -2.36 21.40 -19.28
C ILE A 1 -1.79 22.74 -19.73
N ARG A 2 -2.04 23.83 -19.00
CA ARG A 2 -1.75 25.20 -19.44
C ARG A 2 -0.26 25.55 -19.46
N ASP A 3 0.49 25.13 -18.43
CA ASP A 3 1.81 25.73 -18.17
C ASP A 3 2.99 24.87 -18.63
N TYR A 4 2.76 23.61 -18.99
CA TYR A 4 3.85 22.73 -19.43
C TYR A 4 4.33 23.13 -20.84
N ASP A 5 5.62 23.45 -20.95
CA ASP A 5 6.31 23.74 -22.20
C ASP A 5 7.28 22.58 -22.56
N PRO A 6 7.00 21.82 -23.64
CA PRO A 6 7.87 20.73 -24.08
C PRO A 6 9.29 21.15 -24.45
N GLU A 7 9.48 22.36 -25.00
CA GLU A 7 10.81 22.82 -25.45
C GLU A 7 11.71 23.15 -24.26
N LEU A 8 11.16 23.83 -23.25
CA LEU A 8 11.90 24.15 -22.02
C LEU A 8 12.21 22.90 -21.17
N ASN A 9 11.42 21.84 -21.31
CA ASN A 9 11.55 20.61 -20.51
C ASN A 9 12.22 19.47 -21.27
N LYS A 10 12.72 19.71 -22.48
CA LYS A 10 13.27 18.67 -23.35
C LYS A 10 14.40 17.89 -22.66
N GLY A 11 14.27 16.56 -22.66
CA GLY A 11 15.26 15.63 -22.10
C GLY A 11 15.32 15.55 -20.57
N ASN A 12 14.52 16.33 -19.84
CA ASN A 12 14.48 16.25 -18.39
C ASN A 12 13.60 15.08 -17.90
N VAL A 13 13.54 14.89 -16.57
CA VAL A 13 12.77 13.79 -15.96
C VAL A 13 11.28 13.86 -16.29
N LEU A 14 10.69 15.06 -16.38
CA LEU A 14 9.27 15.26 -16.68
C LEU A 14 8.95 14.89 -18.12
N ALA A 15 9.74 15.36 -19.09
CA ALA A 15 9.59 14.98 -20.49
C ALA A 15 9.76 13.46 -20.68
N ARG A 16 10.79 12.87 -20.06
CA ARG A 16 11.02 11.43 -20.11
C ARG A 16 9.82 10.65 -19.57
N MET A 17 9.23 11.04 -18.43
CA MET A 17 8.02 10.38 -17.92
C MET A 17 6.86 10.38 -18.92
N LEU A 18 6.64 11.51 -19.61
CA LEU A 18 5.56 11.63 -20.59
C LEU A 18 5.78 10.73 -21.82
N GLU A 19 7.04 10.50 -22.22
CA GLU A 19 7.38 9.61 -23.34
C GLU A 19 7.01 8.14 -23.08
N HIS A 20 7.11 7.68 -21.84
CA HIS A 20 6.77 6.31 -21.45
C HIS A 20 5.51 6.21 -20.58
N LYS A 21 4.60 7.19 -20.68
CA LYS A 21 3.36 7.24 -19.88
C LYS A 21 2.51 5.97 -19.97
N GLU A 22 2.48 5.32 -21.14
CA GLU A 22 1.71 4.10 -21.37
C GLU A 22 2.22 2.94 -20.52
N ALA A 23 3.53 2.86 -20.26
CA ALA A 23 4.11 1.85 -19.38
C ALA A 23 3.71 2.09 -17.92
N ILE A 24 3.71 3.34 -17.47
CA ILE A 24 3.28 3.70 -16.10
C ILE A 24 1.80 3.33 -15.91
N ILE A 25 0.94 3.74 -16.86
CA ILE A 25 -0.50 3.47 -16.82
C ILE A 25 -0.78 1.96 -16.86
N SER A 26 -0.08 1.21 -17.71
CA SER A 26 -0.29 -0.24 -17.83
C SER A 26 0.11 -1.01 -16.55
N HIS A 27 1.20 -0.63 -15.89
CA HIS A 27 1.61 -1.25 -14.64
C HIS A 27 0.64 -0.92 -13.50
N LEU A 28 0.18 0.33 -13.39
CA LEU A 28 -0.84 0.72 -12.40
C LEU A 28 -2.16 -0.02 -12.64
N SER A 29 -2.55 -0.23 -13.91
CA SER A 29 -3.70 -1.05 -14.29
C SER A 29 -3.52 -2.50 -13.84
N TRP A 30 -2.36 -3.10 -14.14
CA TRP A 30 -2.04 -4.46 -13.72
C TRP A 30 -2.10 -4.64 -12.20
N VAL A 31 -1.48 -3.75 -11.41
CA VAL A 31 -1.53 -3.83 -9.94
C VAL A 31 -2.97 -3.72 -9.43
N SER A 32 -3.76 -2.81 -9.99
CA SER A 32 -5.17 -2.63 -9.58
C SER A 32 -6.00 -3.88 -9.87
N LEU A 33 -5.84 -4.48 -11.06
CA LEU A 33 -6.52 -5.73 -11.40
C LEU A 33 -6.04 -6.90 -10.54
N PHE A 34 -4.73 -7.02 -10.35
CA PHE A 34 -4.13 -8.06 -9.51
C PHE A 34 -4.69 -7.99 -8.08
N LEU A 35 -4.62 -6.83 -7.43
CA LEU A 35 -5.15 -6.63 -6.09
C LEU A 35 -6.67 -6.89 -6.05
N GLY A 36 -7.41 -6.42 -7.05
CA GLY A 36 -8.86 -6.59 -7.17
C GLY A 36 -9.28 -8.06 -7.20
N PHE A 37 -8.70 -8.83 -8.14
CA PHE A 37 -9.04 -10.25 -8.30
C PHE A 37 -8.72 -11.07 -7.04
N HIS A 38 -7.53 -10.89 -6.46
CA HIS A 38 -7.11 -11.73 -5.33
C HIS A 38 -7.80 -11.32 -4.03
N THR A 39 -7.93 -10.02 -3.75
CA THR A 39 -8.55 -9.55 -2.51
C THR A 39 -10.03 -9.92 -2.48
N LEU A 40 -10.78 -9.58 -3.54
CA LEU A 40 -12.20 -9.95 -3.62
C LEU A 40 -12.38 -11.46 -3.67
N GLY A 41 -11.52 -12.18 -4.41
CA GLY A 41 -11.56 -13.63 -4.49
C GLY A 41 -11.43 -14.31 -3.13
N LEU A 42 -10.52 -13.83 -2.28
CA LEU A 42 -10.35 -14.35 -0.91
C LEU A 42 -11.55 -14.01 -0.01
N TYR A 43 -12.10 -12.80 -0.08
CA TYR A 43 -13.32 -12.45 0.67
C TYR A 43 -14.48 -13.38 0.29
N VAL A 44 -14.76 -13.52 -1.01
CA VAL A 44 -15.85 -14.38 -1.50
C VAL A 44 -15.60 -15.85 -1.14
N HIS A 45 -14.37 -16.35 -1.28
CA HIS A 45 -14.01 -17.72 -0.85
C HIS A 45 -14.33 -17.93 0.63
N ASN A 46 -13.90 -17.01 1.50
CA ASN A 46 -14.09 -17.11 2.94
C ASN A 46 -15.57 -17.04 3.33
N ASP A 47 -16.35 -16.16 2.70
CA ASP A 47 -17.80 -16.06 2.89
C ASP A 47 -18.51 -17.36 2.49
N VAL A 48 -18.13 -17.98 1.36
CA VAL A 48 -18.71 -19.26 0.92
C VAL A 48 -18.35 -20.39 1.89
N MET A 49 -17.11 -20.47 2.37
CA MET A 49 -16.71 -21.48 3.37
C MET A 49 -17.45 -21.30 4.70
N GLN A 50 -17.67 -20.05 5.13
CA GLN A 50 -18.48 -19.73 6.31
C GLN A 50 -19.94 -20.15 6.10
N ALA A 51 -20.53 -19.84 4.95
CA ALA A 51 -21.91 -20.18 4.62
C ALA A 51 -22.14 -21.71 4.58
N PHE A 52 -21.14 -22.48 4.16
CA PHE A 52 -21.18 -23.94 4.19
C PHE A 52 -20.86 -24.57 5.56
N GLY A 53 -20.62 -23.76 6.59
CA GLY A 53 -20.34 -24.27 7.95
C GLY A 53 -18.98 -24.95 8.08
N THR A 54 -18.04 -24.66 7.17
CA THR A 54 -16.67 -25.18 7.20
C THR A 54 -15.65 -24.04 7.34
N PRO A 55 -15.67 -23.28 8.45
CA PRO A 55 -14.78 -22.12 8.64
C PRO A 55 -13.29 -22.48 8.64
N GLU A 56 -12.93 -23.72 8.97
CA GLU A 56 -11.55 -24.23 8.93
C GLU A 56 -10.97 -24.29 7.51
N LYS A 57 -11.81 -24.19 6.48
CA LYS A 57 -11.39 -24.15 5.06
C LYS A 57 -11.22 -22.72 4.53
N GLN A 58 -11.40 -21.71 5.38
CA GLN A 58 -11.06 -20.34 5.02
C GLN A 58 -9.55 -20.22 4.79
N ILE A 59 -9.18 -19.31 3.88
CA ILE A 59 -7.79 -18.96 3.64
C ILE A 59 -7.50 -17.74 4.50
N LEU A 60 -6.79 -17.98 5.61
CA LEU A 60 -6.39 -16.98 6.59
C LEU A 60 -4.88 -16.77 6.49
N ILE A 61 -4.47 -15.62 5.94
CA ILE A 61 -3.06 -15.29 5.71
C ILE A 61 -2.59 -14.36 6.83
N GLU A 62 -1.60 -14.78 7.59
CA GLU A 62 -0.99 -13.94 8.64
C GLU A 62 -0.16 -12.80 8.02
N PRO A 63 -0.31 -11.55 8.51
CA PRO A 63 0.49 -10.40 8.05
C PRO A 63 1.90 -10.42 8.65
N VAL A 64 2.68 -11.46 8.37
CA VAL A 64 4.00 -11.73 8.98
C VAL A 64 4.98 -10.57 8.83
N PHE A 65 4.94 -9.82 7.73
CA PHE A 65 5.80 -8.65 7.55
C PHE A 65 5.44 -7.50 8.50
N ALA A 66 4.15 -7.27 8.76
CA ALA A 66 3.72 -6.25 9.70
C ALA A 66 3.94 -6.71 11.16
N GLN A 67 3.73 -7.99 11.46
CA GLN A 67 4.05 -8.57 12.77
C GLN A 67 5.56 -8.50 13.06
N TRP A 68 6.39 -8.74 12.05
CA TRP A 68 7.84 -8.58 12.13
C TRP A 68 8.24 -7.13 12.45
N ILE A 69 7.59 -6.13 11.84
CA ILE A 69 7.83 -4.71 12.17
C ILE A 69 7.43 -4.41 13.62
N GLN A 70 6.28 -4.92 14.07
CA GLN A 70 5.87 -4.75 15.48
C GLN A 70 6.89 -5.36 16.45
N ALA A 71 7.44 -6.53 16.13
CA ALA A 71 8.47 -7.16 16.93
C ALA A 71 9.82 -6.43 16.86
N ALA A 72 10.23 -5.95 15.69
CA ALA A 72 11.41 -5.10 15.54
C ALA A 72 11.33 -3.85 16.43
N HIS A 73 10.11 -3.36 16.70
CA HIS A 73 9.83 -2.27 17.63
C HIS A 73 9.67 -2.70 19.10
N GLY A 74 9.86 -3.96 19.46
CA GLY A 74 9.86 -4.42 20.85
C GLY A 74 8.58 -5.10 21.33
N LYS A 75 7.62 -5.37 20.44
CA LYS A 75 6.43 -6.15 20.78
C LYS A 75 6.77 -7.64 20.88
N SER A 76 6.63 -8.22 22.07
CA SER A 76 7.04 -9.62 22.34
C SER A 76 6.01 -10.68 21.93
N LEU A 77 4.76 -10.27 21.69
CA LEU A 77 3.61 -11.17 21.47
C LEU A 77 3.82 -12.21 20.36
N TYR A 78 4.49 -11.84 19.26
CA TYR A 78 4.65 -12.73 18.09
C TYR A 78 5.85 -13.68 18.18
N GLY A 79 6.68 -13.58 19.23
CA GLY A 79 7.81 -14.49 19.44
C GLY A 79 9.00 -14.32 18.49
N PHE A 80 9.05 -13.23 17.72
CA PHE A 80 10.27 -12.87 16.99
C PHE A 80 11.30 -12.26 17.96
N ASP A 81 12.50 -12.83 18.03
CA ASP A 81 13.62 -12.37 18.86
C ASP A 81 14.62 -11.57 18.00
N LEU A 82 14.34 -10.28 17.81
CA LEU A 82 15.01 -9.42 16.83
C LEU A 82 15.01 -7.96 17.32
N LEU A 83 16.11 -7.24 17.09
CA LEU A 83 16.20 -5.79 17.37
C LEU A 83 15.64 -5.48 18.77
N LEU A 84 14.64 -4.61 18.89
CA LEU A 84 14.16 -4.15 20.20
C LEU A 84 13.37 -5.21 20.98
N SER A 85 12.85 -6.27 20.34
CA SER A 85 12.25 -7.39 21.09
C SER A 85 13.31 -8.31 21.69
N SER A 86 14.56 -8.22 21.22
CA SER A 86 15.69 -8.98 21.74
C SER A 86 16.51 -8.15 22.72
N SER A 87 16.51 -8.55 23.99
CA SER A 87 17.27 -7.86 25.05
C SER A 87 18.79 -7.92 24.86
N THR A 88 19.27 -8.86 24.04
CA THR A 88 20.69 -9.03 23.73
C THR A 88 21.14 -8.27 22.48
N SER A 89 20.21 -7.63 21.75
CA SER A 89 20.58 -6.91 20.54
C SER A 89 21.35 -5.62 20.85
N VAL A 90 22.17 -5.20 19.90
CA VAL A 90 22.88 -3.92 19.96
C VAL A 90 21.90 -2.74 20.01
N ALA A 91 20.77 -2.84 19.31
CA ALA A 91 19.74 -1.80 19.29
C ALA A 91 19.08 -1.62 20.67
N ALA A 92 18.77 -2.73 21.35
CA ALA A 92 18.20 -2.71 22.69
C ALA A 92 19.20 -2.21 23.73
N SER A 93 20.43 -2.75 23.73
CA SER A 93 21.46 -2.39 24.72
C SER A 93 21.90 -0.92 24.62
N ALA A 94 22.03 -0.37 23.42
CA ALA A 94 22.41 1.03 23.21
C ALA A 94 21.34 2.02 23.69
N SER A 95 20.06 1.62 23.73
CA SER A 95 18.92 2.52 23.99
C SER A 95 18.32 2.37 25.39
N GLN A 96 18.80 1.41 26.18
CA GLN A 96 18.18 0.93 27.42
C GLN A 96 18.05 1.99 28.51
N SER A 97 18.91 3.00 28.54
CA SER A 97 18.99 3.98 29.64
C SER A 97 18.17 5.27 29.44
N LEU A 98 17.57 5.50 28.27
CA LEU A 98 16.81 6.72 27.97
C LEU A 98 15.30 6.46 27.84
N TRP A 99 14.86 6.06 26.65
CA TRP A 99 13.45 6.04 26.27
C TRP A 99 12.90 4.60 26.17
N LEU A 100 13.80 3.62 26.03
CA LEU A 100 13.44 2.25 25.70
C LEU A 100 12.56 1.57 26.77
N PRO A 101 12.81 1.70 28.10
CA PRO A 101 11.95 1.08 29.11
C PRO A 101 10.50 1.52 29.00
N GLY A 102 10.24 2.84 28.97
CA GLY A 102 8.89 3.37 28.84
C GLY A 102 8.22 3.03 27.51
N TRP A 103 9.00 2.93 26.42
CA TRP A 103 8.51 2.46 25.13
C TRP A 103 8.09 0.99 25.17
N LEU A 104 8.93 0.11 25.73
CA LEU A 104 8.64 -1.33 25.85
C LEU A 104 7.43 -1.58 26.74
N ASP A 105 7.28 -0.81 27.83
CA ASP A 105 6.10 -0.87 28.70
C ASP A 105 4.83 -0.47 27.92
N ALA A 106 4.91 0.61 27.12
CA ALA A 106 3.77 1.09 26.35
C ALA A 106 3.39 0.14 25.20
N ILE A 107 4.34 -0.36 24.41
CA ILE A 107 4.04 -1.20 23.23
C ILE A 107 3.56 -2.61 23.59
N ASN A 108 3.91 -3.10 24.79
CA ASN A 108 3.44 -4.39 25.29
C ASN A 108 2.17 -4.27 26.17
N ASN A 109 1.65 -3.07 26.38
CA ASN A 109 0.39 -2.86 27.09
C ASN A 109 -0.82 -3.08 26.15
N SER A 110 -1.65 -4.08 26.46
CA SER A 110 -2.85 -4.43 25.68
C SER A 110 -4.04 -3.48 25.87
N GLN A 111 -3.93 -2.47 26.74
CA GLN A 111 -5.00 -1.52 27.06
C GLN A 111 -4.91 -0.20 26.29
N ASN A 112 -3.92 -0.04 25.40
CA ASN A 112 -3.77 1.13 24.55
C ASN A 112 -3.88 0.77 23.06
N SER A 113 -3.72 1.76 22.19
CA SER A 113 -3.76 1.58 20.73
C SER A 113 -2.38 1.58 20.06
N LEU A 114 -1.30 1.49 20.84
CA LEU A 114 0.06 1.51 20.32
C LEU A 114 0.40 0.14 19.73
N PHE A 115 0.55 0.09 18.40
CA PHE A 115 0.79 -1.16 17.66
C PHE A 115 -0.17 -2.28 18.08
N LEU A 116 -1.46 -2.09 17.82
CA LEU A 116 -2.49 -3.11 18.06
C LEU A 116 -2.10 -4.47 17.46
N THR A 117 -2.56 -5.55 18.09
CA THR A 117 -2.34 -6.90 17.56
C THR A 117 -3.09 -7.06 16.25
N ILE A 118 -2.40 -7.58 15.24
CA ILE A 118 -2.91 -7.74 13.88
C ILE A 118 -2.91 -9.21 13.48
N GLY A 119 -3.91 -9.59 12.68
CA GLY A 119 -4.07 -10.94 12.18
C GLY A 119 -4.61 -11.00 10.75
N PRO A 120 -5.23 -12.13 10.35
CA PRO A 120 -5.65 -12.34 8.97
C PRO A 120 -6.71 -11.36 8.45
N GLY A 121 -7.60 -10.88 9.33
CA GLY A 121 -8.57 -9.85 8.98
C GLY A 121 -7.87 -8.53 8.60
N ASP A 122 -6.84 -8.14 9.36
CA ASP A 122 -6.03 -6.96 9.08
C ASP A 122 -5.29 -7.10 7.74
N PHE A 123 -4.77 -8.29 7.43
CA PHE A 123 -4.14 -8.56 6.14
C PHE A 123 -5.09 -8.25 4.96
N LEU A 124 -6.31 -8.78 5.00
CA LEU A 124 -7.28 -8.60 3.91
C LEU A 124 -7.73 -7.15 3.76
N VAL A 125 -8.00 -6.44 4.86
CA VAL A 125 -8.41 -5.03 4.78
C VAL A 125 -7.28 -4.13 4.29
N HIS A 126 -6.03 -4.39 4.66
CA HIS A 126 -4.90 -3.62 4.13
C HIS A 126 -4.70 -3.84 2.63
N HIS A 127 -4.97 -5.03 2.10
CA HIS A 127 -4.96 -5.27 0.65
C HIS A 127 -6.13 -4.58 -0.06
N ALA A 128 -7.30 -4.48 0.57
CA ALA A 128 -8.42 -3.69 0.07
C ALA A 128 -8.11 -2.17 0.05
N ILE A 129 -7.43 -1.66 1.09
CA ILE A 129 -6.93 -0.28 1.11
C ILE A 129 -5.91 -0.07 -0.01
N ALA A 130 -4.97 -1.00 -0.17
CA ALA A 130 -3.97 -0.94 -1.24
C ALA A 130 -4.63 -0.92 -2.63
N LEU A 131 -5.67 -1.74 -2.86
CA LEU A 131 -6.48 -1.72 -4.08
C LEU A 131 -7.09 -0.34 -4.34
N GLY A 132 -7.73 0.24 -3.32
CA GLY A 132 -8.35 1.56 -3.40
C GLY A 132 -7.34 2.65 -3.73
N LEU A 133 -6.17 2.64 -3.07
CA LEU A 133 -5.08 3.58 -3.33
C LEU A 133 -4.56 3.44 -4.77
N HIS A 134 -4.20 2.24 -5.22
CA HIS A 134 -3.64 2.03 -6.56
C HIS A 134 -4.65 2.37 -7.67
N THR A 135 -5.92 2.01 -7.50
CA THR A 135 -6.97 2.33 -8.47
C THR A 135 -7.22 3.83 -8.54
N THR A 136 -7.25 4.52 -7.40
CA THR A 136 -7.40 5.98 -7.36
C THR A 136 -6.19 6.67 -7.99
N THR A 137 -4.98 6.21 -7.68
CA THR A 137 -3.74 6.69 -8.32
C THR A 137 -3.77 6.46 -9.83
N LEU A 138 -4.20 5.29 -10.31
CA LEU A 138 -4.35 5.02 -11.74
C LEU A 138 -5.28 6.04 -12.42
N ILE A 139 -6.45 6.30 -11.85
CA ILE A 139 -7.43 7.24 -12.39
C ILE A 139 -6.82 8.65 -12.50
N LEU A 140 -6.22 9.14 -11.41
CA LEU A 140 -5.64 10.49 -11.34
C LEU A 140 -4.42 10.63 -12.26
N VAL A 141 -3.50 9.66 -12.24
CA VAL A 141 -2.27 9.66 -13.04
C VAL A 141 -2.59 9.57 -14.52
N LYS A 142 -3.46 8.63 -14.93
CA LYS A 142 -3.88 8.50 -16.33
C LYS A 142 -4.57 9.78 -16.81
N GLY A 143 -5.45 10.36 -16.00
CA GLY A 143 -6.08 11.64 -16.28
C GLY A 143 -5.06 12.76 -16.53
N ALA A 144 -4.02 12.85 -15.71
CA ALA A 144 -2.96 13.84 -15.86
C ALA A 144 -2.05 13.60 -17.08
N LEU A 145 -1.63 12.36 -17.32
CA LEU A 145 -0.71 12.01 -18.41
C LEU A 145 -1.37 12.07 -19.81
N ASP A 146 -2.69 11.86 -19.90
CA ASP A 146 -3.47 11.99 -21.13
C ASP A 146 -4.13 13.37 -21.30
N ALA A 147 -3.87 14.30 -20.39
CA ALA A 147 -4.54 15.60 -20.35
C ALA A 147 -4.21 16.48 -21.57
N ARG A 148 -3.00 16.36 -22.13
CA ARG A 148 -2.57 17.13 -23.30
C ARG A 148 -2.85 16.46 -24.64
N GLY A 149 -3.22 15.18 -24.62
CA GLY A 149 -3.48 14.39 -25.82
C GLY A 149 -3.47 12.89 -25.53
N SER A 150 -4.32 12.17 -26.25
CA SER A 150 -4.43 10.71 -26.25
C SER A 150 -4.59 10.22 -27.68
N LYS A 151 -4.48 8.91 -27.94
CA LYS A 151 -4.71 8.37 -29.29
C LYS A 151 -6.12 8.69 -29.83
N LEU A 152 -7.12 8.75 -28.95
CA LEU A 152 -8.51 9.06 -29.33
C LEU A 152 -8.73 10.55 -29.64
N MET A 153 -8.05 11.44 -28.91
CA MET A 153 -8.14 12.89 -29.07
C MET A 153 -6.74 13.49 -28.88
N PRO A 154 -5.96 13.62 -29.97
CA PRO A 154 -4.56 14.06 -29.91
C PRO A 154 -4.39 15.53 -29.53
N ASP A 155 -5.38 16.36 -29.82
CA ASP A 155 -5.44 17.82 -29.69
C ASP A 155 -6.11 18.30 -28.39
N LYS A 156 -6.30 17.40 -27.41
CA LYS A 156 -7.00 17.69 -26.15
C LYS A 156 -6.51 18.93 -25.39
N LYS A 157 -5.21 19.25 -25.50
CA LYS A 157 -4.63 20.46 -24.88
C LYS A 157 -5.32 21.76 -25.32
N ASP A 158 -5.92 21.79 -26.51
CA ASP A 158 -6.51 23.00 -27.11
C ASP A 158 -7.90 23.32 -26.52
N PHE A 159 -8.51 22.36 -25.83
CA PHE A 159 -9.84 22.49 -25.21
C PHE A 159 -9.77 22.83 -23.71
N GLY A 160 -8.58 22.82 -23.12
CA GLY A 160 -8.38 23.11 -21.69
C GLY A 160 -8.70 21.92 -20.78
N TYR A 161 -8.97 22.21 -19.49
CA TYR A 161 -9.10 21.17 -18.45
C TYR A 161 -10.49 20.56 -18.33
N SER A 162 -11.55 21.34 -18.58
CA SER A 162 -12.94 20.91 -18.41
C SER A 162 -13.72 21.27 -19.66
N PHE A 163 -14.12 20.25 -20.43
CA PHE A 163 -14.93 20.36 -21.64
C PHE A 163 -15.88 19.15 -21.71
N PRO A 164 -17.03 19.23 -22.43
CA PRO A 164 -18.07 18.21 -22.35
C PRO A 164 -17.69 16.82 -22.89
N CYS A 165 -17.11 16.75 -24.10
CA CYS A 165 -16.65 15.54 -24.75
C CYS A 165 -15.75 15.86 -25.93
#